data_AF-A0A2K9HJS8-F1
#
_entry.id   AF-A0A2K9HJS8-F1
#
_cell.length_a   1.000
_cell.length_b   1.000
_cell.length_c   1.000
_cell.angle_alpha   90.00
_cell.angle_beta   90.00
_cell.angle_gamma   90.00
#
_symmetry.space_group_name_H-M   'P 1'
#
loop_
_entity.id
_entity.type
_entity.pdbx_description
1 polymer ?
#
loop_
_entity_poly.entity_id
_entity_poly.type
_entity_poly.pdbx_seq_one_letter_code
_entity_poly.pdbx_strand_id
1 'polypeptide(L)'
;MLGVFFVIGSIASLILEKYVLANNSHVWLGAIVPVLSIIFIVWQMLNDSMKFNTINVLLAVAYVSLNFIFWGQGNDLYHQRVVHKVYKSSDLQ
;
A
#
# COMPACT_ATOMS: atom_id res chain seq x y z
N MET A 1 -0.84 23.24 -0.42
CA MET A 1 -1.63 22.35 0.47
C MET A 1 -1.75 20.93 -0.06
N LEU A 2 -2.10 20.69 -1.34
CA LEU A 2 -2.16 19.35 -1.96
C LEU A 2 -0.93 18.45 -1.72
N GLY A 3 0.29 18.98 -1.88
CA GLY A 3 1.52 18.21 -1.66
C GLY A 3 1.69 17.71 -0.22
N VAL A 4 1.17 18.43 0.77
CA VAL A 4 1.24 18.04 2.18
C VAL A 4 0.32 16.84 2.45
N PHE A 5 -0.90 16.84 1.91
CA PHE A 5 -1.79 15.68 1.99
C PHE A 5 -1.21 14.45 1.29
N PHE A 6 -0.50 14.67 0.19
CA PHE A 6 0.20 13.61 -0.54
C PHE A 6 1.31 12.96 0.29
N VAL A 7 2.14 13.78 0.92
CA VAL A 7 3.24 13.34 1.78
C VAL A 7 2.70 12.66 3.03
N ILE A 8 1.71 13.26 3.71
CA ILE A 8 1.09 12.67 4.90
C ILE A 8 0.40 11.34 4.56
N GLY A 9 -0.34 11.27 3.45
CA GLY A 9 -0.97 10.03 2.99
C GLY A 9 0.04 8.95 2.63
N SER A 10 1.20 9.32 2.08
CA SER A 10 2.30 8.39 1.77
C SER A 10 2.95 7.86 3.04
N ILE A 11 3.23 8.74 4.02
CA ILE A 11 3.81 8.37 5.31
C ILE A 11 2.83 7.51 6.12
N ALA A 12 1.54 7.87 6.15
CA ALA A 12 0.52 7.09 6.83
C ALA A 12 0.38 5.69 6.21
N SER A 13 0.43 5.59 4.87
CA SER A 13 0.41 4.29 4.18
C SER A 13 1.63 3.43 4.52
N LEU A 14 2.84 4.01 4.49
CA LEU A 14 4.09 3.34 4.88
C LEU A 14 4.05 2.80 6.32
N ILE A 15 3.50 3.59 7.25
CA ILE A 15 3.35 3.19 8.66
C ILE A 15 2.30 2.09 8.77
N LEU A 16 1.15 2.23 8.12
CA LEU A 16 0.09 1.23 8.16
C LEU A 16 0.59 -0.12 7.64
N GLU A 17 1.38 -0.11 6.57
CA GLU A 17 1.97 -1.32 6.03
C GLU A 17 2.98 -1.99 6.96
N LYS A 18 3.91 -1.22 7.49
CA LYS A 18 4.94 -1.77 8.38
C LYS A 18 4.37 -2.27 9.71
N TYR A 19 3.33 -1.63 10.23
CA TYR A 19 2.80 -1.92 11.57
C TYR A 19 1.53 -2.78 11.60
N VAL A 20 0.65 -2.69 10.58
CA VAL A 20 -0.60 -3.46 10.53
C VAL A 20 -0.43 -4.72 9.66
N LEU A 21 0.34 -4.63 8.58
CA LEU A 21 0.37 -5.68 7.55
C LEU A 21 1.56 -6.62 7.69
N ALA A 22 2.75 -6.11 7.96
CA ALA A 22 3.91 -6.97 8.23
C ALA A 22 3.81 -7.74 9.57
N ASN A 23 2.89 -7.32 10.45
CA ASN A 23 2.68 -7.88 11.79
C ASN A 23 1.48 -8.84 11.89
N ASN A 24 0.65 -8.98 10.84
CA ASN A 24 -0.54 -9.81 10.90
C ASN A 24 -0.52 -10.88 9.81
N SER A 25 -1.06 -12.06 10.08
CA SER A 25 -1.08 -13.21 9.15
C SER A 25 -2.04 -13.01 7.96
N HIS A 26 -2.57 -11.80 7.78
CA HIS A 26 -3.65 -11.44 6.85
C HIS A 26 -3.15 -10.43 5.82
N VAL A 27 -2.26 -10.89 4.93
CA VAL A 27 -1.68 -10.10 3.82
C VAL A 27 -2.72 -9.41 2.95
N TRP A 28 -3.90 -10.03 2.82
CA TRP A 28 -5.01 -9.49 2.05
C TRP A 28 -5.56 -8.17 2.59
N LEU A 29 -5.42 -7.90 3.90
CA LEU A 29 -5.75 -6.58 4.46
C LEU A 29 -4.87 -5.47 3.84
N GLY A 30 -3.74 -5.83 3.24
CA GLY A 30 -2.84 -4.86 2.64
C GLY A 30 -3.31 -4.39 1.29
N ALA A 31 -4.13 -5.18 0.60
CA ALA A 31 -4.71 -4.80 -0.68
C ALA A 31 -5.74 -3.66 -0.52
N ILE A 32 -6.27 -3.47 0.70
CA ILE A 32 -7.17 -2.34 1.01
C ILE A 32 -6.46 -1.00 0.84
N VAL A 33 -5.14 -0.94 1.10
CA VAL A 33 -4.35 0.30 1.05
C VAL A 33 -4.27 0.89 -0.37
N PRO A 34 -3.84 0.15 -1.41
CA PRO A 34 -3.87 0.67 -2.78
C PRO A 34 -5.30 0.94 -3.27
N VAL A 35 -6.30 0.16 -2.86
CA VAL A 35 -7.70 0.42 -3.21
C VAL A 35 -8.20 1.74 -2.61
N LEU A 36 -7.95 1.99 -1.32
CA LEU A 36 -8.28 3.27 -0.67
C LEU A 36 -7.54 4.44 -1.30
N SER A 37 -6.31 4.22 -1.76
CA SER A 37 -5.51 5.23 -2.46
C SER A 37 -6.20 5.69 -3.74
N ILE A 38 -6.75 4.76 -4.52
CA ILE A 38 -7.52 5.07 -5.73
C ILE A 38 -8.79 5.84 -5.37
N ILE A 39 -9.56 5.35 -4.38
CA ILE A 39 -10.79 6.01 -3.93
C ILE A 39 -10.50 7.45 -3.48
N PHE A 40 -9.42 7.66 -2.74
CA PHE A 40 -9.01 8.98 -2.26
C PHE A 40 -8.67 9.93 -3.41
N ILE A 41 -7.96 9.47 -4.43
CA ILE A 41 -7.65 10.29 -5.60
C ILE A 41 -8.93 10.63 -6.38
N VAL A 42 -9.79 9.64 -6.63
CA VAL A 42 -11.08 9.88 -7.30
C VAL A 42 -11.92 10.89 -6.52
N TRP A 43 -11.99 10.75 -5.20
CA TRP A 43 -12.68 11.70 -4.32
C TRP A 43 -12.12 13.12 -4.40
N GLN A 44 -10.79 13.28 -4.45
CA GLN A 44 -10.13 14.57 -4.59
C GLN A 44 -10.40 15.22 -5.95
N MET A 45 -10.57 14.42 -7.00
CA MET A 45 -10.94 14.89 -8.34
C MET A 45 -12.41 15.32 -8.40
N LEU A 46 -13.31 14.58 -7.73
CA LEU A 46 -14.74 14.91 -7.69
C LEU A 46 -15.05 16.21 -6.92
N ASN A 47 -14.25 16.52 -5.90
CA ASN A 47 -14.42 17.73 -5.09
C ASN A 47 -13.68 18.96 -5.65
N ASP A 48 -13.14 18.89 -6.86
CA ASP A 48 -12.33 19.95 -7.50
C ASP A 48 -11.08 20.37 -6.68
N SER A 49 -10.77 19.63 -5.61
CA SER A 49 -9.60 19.80 -4.76
C SER A 49 -8.30 19.47 -5.51
N MET A 50 -8.38 18.71 -6.60
CA MET A 50 -7.26 18.31 -7.44
C MET A 50 -7.54 18.62 -8.91
N LYS A 51 -6.97 19.72 -9.39
CA LYS A 51 -7.07 20.10 -10.82
C LYS A 51 -6.50 19.00 -11.71
N PHE A 52 -7.20 18.68 -12.79
CA PHE A 52 -6.78 17.71 -13.78
C PHE A 52 -5.66 18.27 -14.68
N ASN A 53 -4.45 18.35 -14.14
CA ASN A 53 -3.26 18.78 -14.86
C ASN A 53 -2.19 17.67 -14.88
N THR A 54 -1.25 17.78 -15.82
CA THR A 54 -0.22 16.76 -16.05
C THR A 54 0.56 16.40 -14.79
N ILE A 55 0.92 17.38 -13.95
CA ILE A 55 1.69 17.16 -12.73
C ILE A 55 0.87 16.35 -11.72
N ASN A 56 -0.38 16.72 -11.52
CA ASN A 56 -1.29 16.06 -10.58
C ASN A 56 -1.60 14.63 -11.02
N VAL A 57 -1.82 14.40 -12.32
CA VAL A 57 -2.01 13.05 -12.87
C VAL A 57 -0.75 12.20 -12.68
N LEU A 58 0.44 12.76 -12.94
CA LEU A 58 1.70 12.05 -12.72
C LEU A 58 1.90 11.67 -11.25
N LEU A 59 1.63 12.61 -10.33
CA LEU A 59 1.69 12.35 -8.89
C LEU A 59 0.72 11.25 -8.49
N ALA A 60 -0.55 11.33 -8.93
CA ALA A 60 -1.57 10.32 -8.67
C ALA A 60 -1.11 8.91 -9.09
N VAL A 61 -0.60 8.78 -10.30
CA VAL A 61 -0.08 7.50 -10.82
C VAL A 61 1.09 7.02 -9.98
N ALA A 62 2.04 7.90 -9.64
CA ALA A 62 3.19 7.54 -8.82
C ALA A 62 2.77 7.05 -7.42
N TYR A 63 1.79 7.71 -6.79
CA TYR A 63 1.28 7.33 -5.48
C TYR A 63 0.57 5.98 -5.49
N VAL A 64 -0.35 5.77 -6.43
CA VAL A 64 -1.03 4.47 -6.54
C VAL A 64 -0.01 3.36 -6.82
N SER A 65 0.94 3.60 -7.73
CA SER A 65 2.00 2.63 -8.05
C SER A 65 2.85 2.28 -6.84
N LEU A 66 3.26 3.27 -6.04
CA LEU A 66 4.02 3.02 -4.81
C LEU A 66 3.22 2.18 -3.81
N ASN A 67 1.94 2.48 -3.59
CA ASN A 67 1.08 1.69 -2.70
C ASN A 67 0.94 0.24 -3.18
N PHE A 68 0.88 0.00 -4.49
CA PHE A 68 0.86 -1.36 -5.06
C PHE A 68 2.21 -2.09 -4.90
N ILE A 69 3.33 -1.41 -5.14
CA ILE A 69 4.68 -1.99 -4.99
C ILE A 69 4.90 -2.42 -3.54
N PHE A 70 4.56 -1.53 -2.61
CA PHE A 70 4.60 -1.78 -1.19
C PHE A 70 3.78 -3.01 -0.81
N TRP A 71 2.51 -3.08 -1.23
CA TRP A 71 1.68 -4.25 -0.96
C TRP A 71 2.28 -5.54 -1.54
N GLY A 72 2.82 -5.50 -2.76
CA GLY A 72 3.49 -6.63 -3.41
C GLY A 72 4.69 -7.13 -2.62
N GLN A 73 5.52 -6.22 -2.08
CA GLN A 73 6.66 -6.57 -1.21
C GLN A 73 6.18 -7.19 0.11
N GLY A 74 5.13 -6.65 0.72
CA GLY A 74 4.52 -7.22 1.93
C GLY A 74 4.00 -8.65 1.71
N ASN A 75 3.39 -8.91 0.55
CA ASN A 75 2.92 -10.24 0.18
C ASN A 75 4.06 -11.25 -0.03
N ASP A 76 5.13 -10.84 -0.70
CA ASP A 76 6.28 -11.70 -0.94
C ASP A 76 6.97 -12.11 0.37
N LEU A 77 7.12 -11.17 1.32
CA LEU A 77 7.65 -11.44 2.65
C LEU A 77 6.79 -12.41 3.47
N TYR A 78 5.46 -12.36 3.33
CA TYR A 78 4.59 -13.34 3.97
C TYR A 78 4.72 -14.71 3.35
N HIS A 79 4.75 -14.80 2.02
CA HIS A 79 4.92 -16.06 1.31
C HIS A 79 6.21 -16.76 1.74
N GLN A 80 7.32 -16.02 1.83
CA GLN A 80 8.59 -16.52 2.34
C GLN A 80 8.48 -17.03 3.79
N ARG A 81 7.78 -16.32 4.69
CA ARG A 81 7.57 -16.78 6.08
C ARG A 81 6.75 -18.07 6.15
N VAL A 82 5.68 -18.18 5.37
CA VAL A 82 4.83 -19.39 5.36
C VAL A 82 5.60 -20.59 4.84
N VAL A 83 6.29 -20.46 3.70
CA VAL A 83 7.10 -21.52 3.11
C VAL A 83 8.21 -21.98 4.07
N HIS A 84 8.91 -21.03 4.71
CA HIS A 84 9.97 -21.35 5.68
C HIS A 84 9.43 -22.07 6.93
N LYS A 85 8.21 -21.73 7.37
CA LYS A 85 7.57 -22.39 8.52
C LYS A 85 7.17 -23.83 8.22
N VAL A 86 6.68 -24.09 7.00
CA VAL A 86 6.33 -25.45 6.54
C VAL A 86 7.58 -26.33 6.48
N TYR A 87 8.65 -25.85 5.85
CA TYR A 87 9.91 -26.59 5.71
C TYR A 87 10.52 -26.98 7.06
N LYS A 88 10.50 -26.06 8.03
CA LYS A 88 11.01 -26.33 9.39
C LYS A 88 10.19 -27.36 10.15
N SER A 89 8.89 -27.50 9.86
CA SER A 89 8.03 -28.50 10.50
C SER A 89 8.21 -29.90 9.94
N SER A 90 8.59 -30.04 8.66
CA SER A 90 8.87 -31.32 8.02
C SER A 90 10.21 -31.94 8.42
N ASP A 91 11.20 -31.12 8.79
CA ASP A 91 12.52 -31.61 9.28
C ASP A 91 12.48 -32.08 10.74
N LEU A 92 11.38 -31.85 11.47
CA LEU A 92 11.19 -32.23 12.87
C LEU A 92 10.35 -33.52 13.05
N GLN A 93 9.92 -34.15 11.95
CA GLN A 93 9.24 -35.46 11.93
C GLN A 93 10.19 -36.54 11.44
#